data_AF-A0A8R1E039-F1
#
_entry.id   AF-A0A8R1E039-F1
#
_cell.length_a   1.000
_cell.length_b   1.000
_cell.length_c   1.000
_cell.angle_alpha   90.00
_cell.angle_beta   90.00
_cell.angle_gamma   90.00
#
_symmetry.space_group_name_H-M   'P 1'
#
loop_
_entity.id
_entity.type
_entity.pdbx_description
1 polymer ?
#
loop_
_entity_poly.entity_id
_entity_poly.type
_entity_poly.pdbx_seq_one_letter_code
_entity_poly.pdbx_strand_id
1 'polypeptide(L)'
;MCERDDCTSIMSRRLGQTILCAYLTDLTPPTLRDHTGTFVLKCALPANSIVEANDLYLFHLVFDGEKHKCTRMTPIPKLLYPVYRKILDDYRKSRIEALKAMNARKSS
;
A
#
# COMPACT_ATOMS: atom_id res chain seq x y z
N MET A 1 9.93 11.06 -5.51
CA MET A 1 8.96 10.58 -4.50
C MET A 1 8.36 9.29 -5.00
N CYS A 2 8.70 8.13 -4.43
CA CYS A 2 7.81 6.96 -4.45
C CYS A 2 7.40 6.74 -3.00
N GLU A 3 6.54 7.61 -2.50
CA GLU A 3 5.70 7.25 -1.37
C GLU A 3 4.78 6.17 -1.92
N ARG A 4 4.93 4.94 -1.43
CA ARG A 4 3.94 3.91 -1.71
C ARG A 4 2.62 4.47 -1.21
N ASP A 5 1.60 4.49 -2.06
CA ASP A 5 0.30 5.01 -1.63
C ASP A 5 -0.23 4.14 -0.47
N ASP A 6 -0.92 4.80 0.44
CA ASP A 6 -1.56 4.29 1.65
C ASP A 6 -3.09 4.42 1.52
N CYS A 7 -3.85 3.85 2.46
CA CYS A 7 -5.32 3.87 2.38
C CYS A 7 -5.90 5.29 2.30
N THR A 8 -5.24 6.30 2.88
CA THR A 8 -5.70 7.70 2.81
C THR A 8 -5.42 8.32 1.44
N SER A 9 -4.20 8.19 0.92
CA SER A 9 -3.79 8.81 -0.35
C SER A 9 -4.50 8.21 -1.57
N ILE A 10 -4.77 6.89 -1.57
CA ILE A 10 -5.47 6.23 -2.68
C ILE A 10 -6.91 6.72 -2.86
N MET A 11 -7.56 7.27 -1.83
CA MET A 11 -8.92 7.84 -1.94
C MET A 11 -9.00 8.95 -2.99
N SER A 12 -7.90 9.69 -3.17
CA SER A 12 -7.82 10.83 -4.07
C SER A 12 -7.27 10.47 -5.45
N ARG A 13 -6.80 9.23 -5.66
CA ARG A 13 -6.13 8.84 -6.90
C ARG A 13 -7.14 8.65 -8.03
N ARG A 14 -6.84 9.29 -9.17
CA ARG A 14 -7.68 9.26 -10.38
C ARG A 14 -7.08 8.44 -11.52
N LEU A 15 -5.76 8.47 -11.68
CA LEU A 15 -5.05 7.86 -12.80
C LEU A 15 -3.78 7.14 -12.31
N GLY A 16 -3.33 6.18 -13.10
CA GLY A 16 -2.06 5.48 -12.90
C GLY A 16 -2.21 4.17 -12.13
N GLN A 17 -1.10 3.70 -11.57
CA GLN A 17 -1.01 2.41 -10.90
C GLN A 17 -0.24 2.55 -9.59
N THR A 18 -0.59 1.72 -8.60
CA THR A 18 0.06 1.73 -7.29
C THR A 18 0.07 0.37 -6.62
N ILE A 19 0.98 0.23 -5.65
CA ILE A 19 1.08 -0.91 -4.77
C ILE A 19 0.77 -0.46 -3.35
N LEU A 20 -0.28 -1.02 -2.77
CA LEU A 20 -0.70 -0.78 -1.39
C LEU A 20 -0.42 -2.02 -0.53
N CYS A 21 0.12 -1.82 0.67
CA CYS A 21 0.26 -2.87 1.67
C CYS A 21 -0.79 -2.65 2.76
N ALA A 22 -1.82 -3.50 2.82
CA ALA A 22 -2.95 -3.31 3.73
C ALA A 22 -3.54 -4.66 4.17
N TYR A 23 -4.27 -4.63 5.29
CA TYR A 23 -5.10 -5.74 5.74
C TYR A 23 -6.40 -5.74 4.94
N LEU A 24 -6.85 -6.92 4.50
CA LEU A 24 -8.18 -7.11 3.92
C LEU A 24 -9.18 -7.37 5.05
N THR A 25 -9.94 -6.38 5.50
CA THR A 25 -10.84 -6.55 6.65
C THR A 25 -12.17 -7.16 6.28
N ASP A 26 -12.67 -6.85 5.09
CA ASP A 26 -13.96 -7.33 4.58
C ASP A 26 -13.81 -7.81 3.14
N LEU A 27 -14.64 -8.76 2.72
CA LEU A 27 -14.63 -9.34 1.37
C LEU A 27 -15.76 -8.78 0.47
N THR A 28 -16.82 -8.22 1.05
CA THR A 28 -18.01 -7.79 0.28
C THR A 28 -18.71 -6.59 0.94
N PRO A 29 -18.48 -5.35 0.46
CA PRO A 29 -17.45 -4.97 -0.50
C PRO A 29 -16.04 -5.16 0.10
N PRO A 30 -14.99 -5.36 -0.72
CA PRO A 30 -13.66 -5.53 -0.19
C PRO A 30 -13.17 -4.25 0.50
N THR A 31 -12.72 -4.38 1.75
CA THR A 31 -12.26 -3.24 2.56
C THR A 31 -10.80 -3.42 2.94
N LEU A 32 -9.99 -2.39 2.66
CA LEU A 32 -8.57 -2.36 2.96
C LEU A 32 -8.32 -1.47 4.16
N ARG A 33 -7.46 -1.91 5.08
CA ARG A 33 -7.07 -1.13 6.26
C ARG A 33 -5.57 -1.15 6.44
N ASP A 34 -4.99 0.03 6.64
CA ASP A 34 -3.61 0.19 7.09
C ASP A 34 -3.54 1.13 8.29
N HIS A 35 -2.34 1.63 8.59
CA HIS A 35 -2.11 2.58 9.69
C HIS A 35 -2.63 4.00 9.43
N THR A 36 -2.89 4.37 8.17
CA THR A 36 -3.37 5.70 7.76
C THR A 36 -4.88 5.78 7.75
N GLY A 37 -5.55 4.65 7.47
CA GLY A 37 -7.00 4.57 7.53
C GLY A 37 -7.56 3.35 6.82
N THR A 38 -8.81 3.50 6.37
CA THR A 38 -9.59 2.46 5.72
C THR A 38 -10.02 2.93 4.34
N PHE A 39 -9.96 2.03 3.35
CA PHE A 39 -10.39 2.27 1.99
C PHE A 39 -11.27 1.14 1.49
N VAL A 40 -12.49 1.47 1.08
CA VAL A 40 -13.41 0.51 0.45
C VAL A 40 -13.11 0.43 -1.04
N LEU A 41 -12.72 -0.75 -1.52
CA LEU A 41 -12.46 -0.97 -2.93
C LEU A 41 -13.76 -0.89 -3.72
N LYS A 42 -13.76 -0.04 -4.76
CA LYS A 42 -14.87 0.05 -5.73
C LYS A 42 -14.86 -1.06 -6.78
N CYS A 43 -13.93 -2.01 -6.67
CA CYS A 43 -13.73 -3.07 -7.64
C CYS A 43 -13.66 -4.43 -6.94
N ALA A 44 -14.03 -5.49 -7.66
CA ALA A 44 -13.86 -6.84 -7.17
C ALA A 44 -12.37 -7.21 -7.04
N LEU A 45 -12.09 -8.16 -6.15
CA LEU A 45 -10.77 -8.78 -6.05
C LEU A 45 -10.49 -9.63 -7.31
N PRO A 46 -9.21 -9.87 -7.66
CA PRO A 46 -8.86 -10.68 -8.83
C PRO A 46 -9.50 -12.07 -8.78
N ALA A 47 -10.04 -12.53 -9.91
CA ALA A 47 -10.55 -13.89 -10.02
C ALA A 47 -9.45 -14.89 -9.65
N ASN A 48 -9.79 -15.94 -8.90
CA ASN A 48 -8.89 -16.97 -8.38
C ASN A 48 -7.96 -16.54 -7.23
N SER A 49 -8.19 -15.38 -6.61
CA SER A 49 -7.49 -15.05 -5.36
C SER A 49 -8.06 -15.87 -4.20
N ILE A 50 -7.22 -16.65 -3.53
CA ILE A 50 -7.55 -17.25 -2.23
C ILE A 50 -7.40 -16.13 -1.21
N VAL A 51 -8.52 -15.70 -0.64
CA VAL A 51 -8.58 -14.52 0.22
C VAL A 51 -9.17 -14.89 1.58
N GLU A 52 -8.46 -14.49 2.62
CA GLU A 52 -8.92 -14.55 4.01
C GLU A 52 -9.02 -13.13 4.56
N ALA A 53 -10.11 -12.88 5.28
CA ALA A 53 -10.27 -11.63 6.03
C ALA A 53 -9.24 -11.56 7.17
N ASN A 54 -8.81 -10.35 7.48
CA ASN A 54 -7.76 -9.98 8.45
C ASN A 54 -6.34 -10.43 8.09
N ASP A 55 -6.12 -10.89 6.85
CA ASP A 55 -4.78 -11.15 6.34
C ASP A 55 -4.19 -9.91 5.67
N LEU A 56 -2.85 -9.87 5.64
CA LEU A 56 -2.09 -8.78 5.06
C LEU A 56 -1.71 -9.11 3.62
N TYR A 57 -1.92 -8.16 2.71
CA TYR A 57 -1.63 -8.35 1.29
C TYR A 57 -0.90 -7.14 0.70
N LEU A 58 -0.15 -7.40 -0.37
CA LEU A 58 0.22 -6.40 -1.35
C LEU A 58 -0.83 -6.37 -2.47
N PHE A 59 -1.50 -5.23 -2.62
CA PHE A 59 -2.48 -4.98 -3.65
C PHE A 59 -1.86 -4.17 -4.78
N HIS A 60 -2.00 -4.64 -6.02
CA HIS A 60 -1.71 -3.83 -7.20
C HIS A 60 -3.01 -3.23 -7.74
N LEU A 61 -3.14 -1.92 -7.61
CA LEU A 61 -4.32 -1.15 -8.00
C LEU A 61 -4.03 -0.30 -9.22
N VAL A 62 -4.96 -0.31 -10.17
CA VAL A 62 -4.92 0.48 -11.40
C VAL A 62 -6.13 1.39 -11.45
N PHE A 63 -5.90 2.67 -11.72
CA PHE A 63 -6.88 3.75 -11.81
C PHE A 63 -6.85 4.32 -13.22
N ASP A 64 -8.00 4.35 -13.89
CA ASP A 64 -8.14 4.80 -15.28
C ASP A 64 -9.26 5.86 -15.42
N GLY A 65 -9.35 6.77 -14.45
CA GLY A 65 -10.33 7.86 -14.40
C GLY A 65 -11.72 7.41 -13.97
N GLU A 66 -12.31 6.47 -14.70
CA GLU A 66 -13.66 5.94 -14.45
C GLU A 66 -13.65 4.54 -13.81
N LYS A 67 -12.58 3.77 -14.05
CA LYS A 67 -12.49 2.37 -13.62
C LYS A 67 -11.34 2.18 -12.64
N HIS A 68 -11.65 1.50 -11.53
CA HIS A 68 -10.65 0.98 -10.60
C HIS A 68 -10.54 -0.52 -10.80
N LYS A 69 -9.32 -1.04 -10.77
CA LYS A 69 -9.06 -2.48 -10.88
C LYS A 69 -8.04 -2.90 -9.85
N CYS A 70 -8.35 -3.94 -9.10
CA CYS A 70 -7.34 -4.73 -8.41
C CYS A 70 -6.90 -5.82 -9.38
N THR A 71 -5.65 -5.75 -9.85
CA THR A 71 -5.15 -6.67 -10.89
C THR A 71 -4.33 -7.80 -10.29
N ARG A 72 -3.76 -7.60 -9.09
CA ARG A 72 -2.98 -8.61 -8.39
C ARG A 72 -3.08 -8.41 -6.89
N MET A 73 -3.13 -9.53 -6.17
CA MET A 73 -2.97 -9.60 -4.72
C MET A 73 -1.88 -10.61 -4.41
N THR A 74 -1.00 -10.28 -3.48
CA THR A 74 0.03 -11.20 -2.99
C THR A 74 -0.09 -11.27 -1.47
N PRO A 75 -0.40 -12.45 -0.88
CA PRO A 75 -0.46 -12.60 0.56
C PRO A 75 0.92 -12.36 1.16
N ILE A 76 0.96 -11.66 2.29
CA ILE A 76 2.15 -11.50 3.11
C ILE A 76 1.98 -12.44 4.30
N PRO A 77 2.76 -13.53 4.38
CA PRO A 77 2.69 -14.45 5.52
C PRO A 77 2.87 -13.69 6.84
N LYS A 78 1.99 -13.94 7.81
CA LYS A 78 2.01 -13.27 9.14
C LYS A 78 3.38 -13.37 9.82
N LEU A 79 4.06 -14.52 9.65
CA LEU A 79 5.41 -14.78 10.16
C LEU A 79 6.46 -13.82 9.59
N LEU A 80 6.27 -13.34 8.35
CA LEU A 80 7.20 -12.43 7.69
C LEU A 80 6.88 -10.96 7.95
N TYR A 81 5.70 -10.64 8.47
CA TYR A 81 5.29 -9.25 8.70
C TYR A 81 6.29 -8.44 9.56
N PRO A 82 6.81 -8.97 10.70
CA PRO A 82 7.80 -8.24 11.49
C PRO A 82 9.08 -7.93 10.70
N VAL A 83 9.50 -8.87 9.84
CA VAL A 83 10.68 -8.72 8.97
C VAL A 83 10.44 -7.63 7.94
N TYR A 84 9.30 -7.68 7.23
CA TYR A 84 8.93 -6.66 6.25
C TYR A 84 8.82 -5.27 6.88
N ARG A 85 8.20 -5.17 8.06
CA ARG A 85 8.05 -3.90 8.77
C ARG A 85 9.41 -3.31 9.15
N LYS A 86 10.31 -4.13 9.71
CA LYS A 86 11.68 -3.69 10.03
C LYS A 86 12.43 -3.18 8.81
N ILE A 87 12.41 -3.93 7.70
CA ILE A 87 13.07 -3.53 6.45
C ILE A 87 12.53 -2.18 5.94
N LEU A 88 11.21 -1.98 6.00
CA LEU A 88 10.58 -0.73 5.57
C LEU A 88 10.96 0.45 6.47
N ASP A 89 11.00 0.24 7.79
CA ASP A 89 11.34 1.30 8.75
C ASP A 89 12.83 1.69 8.64
N ASP A 90 13.72 0.72 8.48
CA ASP A 90 15.16 0.95 8.23
C ASP A 90 15.38 1.73 6.91
N TYR A 91 14.64 1.38 5.86
CA TYR A 91 14.67 2.10 4.59
C TYR A 91 14.14 3.54 4.71
N ARG A 92 13.06 3.75 5.46
CA ARG A 92 12.52 5.09 5.72
C ARG A 92 13.52 5.95 6.49
N LYS A 93 14.15 5.39 7.53
CA LYS A 93 15.13 6.08 8.36
C LYS A 93 16.33 6.54 7.54
N SER A 94 16.95 5.61 6.81
CA SER A 94 18.12 5.92 5.95
C SER A 94 17.81 7.00 4.91
N ARG A 95 16.61 7.00 4.33
CA ARG A 95 16.17 8.06 3.40
C ARG A 95 16.01 9.42 4.06
N ILE A 96 15.42 9.48 5.26
CA ILE A 96 15.27 10.73 6.01
C ILE A 96 16.65 11.32 6.33
N GLU A 97 17.58 10.48 6.75
CA GLU A 97 18.97 10.87 7.02
C GLU A 97 19.66 11.42 5.76
N ALA A 98 19.50 10.74 4.61
CA ALA A 98 20.05 11.21 3.34
C ALA A 98 19.46 12.57 2.92
N LEU A 99 18.15 12.77 3.05
CA LEU A 99 17.49 14.04 2.74
C LEU A 99 17.99 15.19 3.63
N LYS A 100 18.15 14.93 4.94
CA LYS A 100 18.73 15.91 5.88
C LYS A 100 20.15 16.30 5.48
N ALA A 101 20.99 15.32 5.13
CA ALA A 101 22.36 15.56 4.70
C ALA A 101 22.43 16.38 3.39
N MET A 102 21.54 16.12 2.43
CA MET A 102 21.46 16.89 1.19
C MET A 102 21.03 18.35 1.43
N ASN A 103 20.09 18.58 2.33
CA ASN A 103 19.63 19.92 2.65
C ASN A 103 20.69 20.73 3.42
N ALA A 104 21.39 20.10 4.36
CA ALA A 104 22.49 20.76 5.10
C ALA A 104 23.61 21.25 4.17
N ARG A 105 23.95 20.49 3.12
CA ARG A 105 24.95 20.87 2.11
C ARG A 105 24.51 21.99 1.16
N LYS A 106 23.21 22.24 1.01
CA LYS A 106 22.68 23.34 0.18
C LYS A 106 22.57 24.66 0.95
N SER A 107 22.61 24.61 2.28
CA SER A 107 22.51 25.77 3.17
C SER A 107 23.87 26.26 3.66
N SER A 108 24.96 25.62 3.22
CA SER A 108 26.36 26.04 3.43
C SER A 108 26.93 26.55 2.12
#